data_AF-A0A368EXY1-F1
#
_entry.id   AF-A0A368EXY1-F1
#
_cell.length_a   1.000
_cell.length_b   1.000
_cell.length_c   1.000
_cell.angle_alpha   90.00
_cell.angle_beta   90.00
_cell.angle_gamma   90.00
#
_symmetry.space_group_name_H-M   'P 1'
#
loop_
_entity.id
_entity.type
_entity.pdbx_description
1 polymer ?
#
loop_
_entity_poly.entity_id
_entity_poly.type
_entity_poly.pdbx_seq_one_letter_code
_entity_poly.pdbx_strand_id
1 'polypeptide(L)'
;GSRDFSKLKSALQDQLRAYTNTKVEDVVLDLKLKALILDIIHHIDVVEQLVSNSSNSTQCWTWQKQLRFYVVGDGVVARQVNSEFAYTYEYQGNTPKLVHTPLTDKCYLTLTQAMSMGLGGNPYGPAGTGKTESVKVISSLP
;
A
#
# COMPACT_ATOMS: atom_id res chain seq x y z
N GLY A 1 18.96 6.47 -11.27
CA GLY A 1 18.46 5.12 -11.61
C GLY A 1 18.76 4.14 -10.49
N SER A 2 19.70 3.21 -10.66
CA SER A 2 19.99 2.17 -9.66
C SER A 2 20.57 2.69 -8.33
N ARG A 3 21.48 3.68 -8.36
CA ARG A 3 22.09 4.27 -7.15
C ARG A 3 21.09 4.98 -6.23
N ASP A 4 19.99 5.49 -6.76
CA ASP A 4 18.99 6.22 -5.98
C ASP A 4 18.09 5.26 -5.21
N PHE A 5 17.71 4.14 -5.82
CA PHE A 5 16.95 3.08 -5.15
C PHE A 5 17.74 2.41 -4.03
N SER A 6 19.06 2.20 -4.20
CA SER A 6 19.89 1.65 -3.11
C SER A 6 19.96 2.59 -1.90
N LYS A 7 20.04 3.91 -2.13
CA LYS A 7 20.00 4.92 -1.05
C LYS A 7 18.64 4.92 -0.35
N LEU A 8 17.56 4.90 -1.12
CA LEU A 8 16.19 4.84 -0.58
C LEU A 8 15.98 3.58 0.27
N LYS A 9 16.45 2.42 -0.23
CA LYS A 9 16.40 1.16 0.52
C LYS A 9 17.12 1.27 1.86
N SER A 10 18.33 1.83 1.88
CA SER A 10 19.09 2.03 3.13
C SER A 10 18.32 2.92 4.10
N ALA A 11 17.77 4.05 3.63
CA ALA A 11 17.00 4.96 4.46
C ALA A 11 15.75 4.29 5.07
N LEU A 12 15.03 3.48 4.28
CA LEU A 12 13.87 2.72 4.77
C LEU A 12 14.28 1.66 5.80
N GLN A 13 15.42 0.99 5.62
CA GLN A 13 15.95 0.03 6.58
C GLN A 13 16.35 0.70 7.90
N ASP A 14 16.91 1.90 7.85
CA ASP A 14 17.25 2.68 9.05
C ASP A 14 15.99 3.14 9.79
N GLN A 15 14.96 3.60 9.05
CA GLN A 15 13.65 3.92 9.63
C GLN A 15 12.99 2.69 10.27
N LEU A 16 13.03 1.53 9.62
CA LEU A 16 12.50 0.29 10.16
C LEU A 16 13.16 -0.07 11.49
N ARG A 17 14.49 0.06 11.56
CA ARG A 17 15.26 -0.18 12.79
C ARG A 17 14.87 0.80 13.90
N ALA A 18 14.72 2.08 13.57
CA ALA A 18 14.30 3.10 14.52
C ALA A 18 12.92 2.79 15.10
N TYR A 19 11.94 2.48 14.25
CA TYR A 19 10.57 2.16 14.68
C TYR A 19 10.48 0.86 15.47
N THR A 20 11.23 -0.17 15.08
CA THR A 20 11.27 -1.44 15.81
C THR A 20 11.87 -1.30 17.22
N ASN A 21 12.81 -0.37 17.40
CA ASN A 21 13.44 -0.11 18.71
C ASN A 21 12.67 0.90 19.57
N THR A 22 11.66 1.56 19.02
CA THR A 22 10.86 2.54 19.76
C THR A 22 9.89 1.80 20.68
N LYS A 23 10.02 2.02 22.00
CA LYS A 23 9.04 1.54 22.97
C LYS A 23 7.98 2.60 23.19
N VAL A 24 6.73 2.18 23.17
CA VAL A 24 5.57 3.06 23.33
C VAL A 24 4.68 2.48 24.42
N GLU A 25 4.30 3.33 25.38
CA GLU A 25 3.39 2.93 26.48
C GLU A 25 1.91 3.12 26.11
N ASP A 26 1.61 4.06 25.21
CA ASP A 26 0.27 4.34 24.72
C ASP A 26 -0.20 3.30 23.69
N VAL A 27 -1.36 2.69 23.94
CA VAL A 27 -1.92 1.62 23.11
C VAL A 27 -2.26 2.10 21.70
N VAL A 28 -2.75 3.33 21.54
CA VAL A 28 -3.12 3.87 20.22
C VAL A 28 -1.86 4.12 19.39
N LEU A 29 -0.82 4.66 20.01
CA LEU A 29 0.45 4.92 19.36
C LEU A 29 1.19 3.61 19.03
N ASP A 30 1.09 2.57 19.86
CA ASP A 30 1.59 1.23 19.54
C ASP A 30 0.92 0.63 18.29
N LEU A 31 -0.42 0.75 18.17
CA LEU A 31 -1.14 0.31 16.97
C LEU A 31 -0.70 1.07 15.70
N LYS A 32 -0.48 2.39 15.82
CA LYS A 32 0.04 3.20 14.70
C LYS A 32 1.45 2.79 14.32
N LEU A 33 2.32 2.53 15.30
CA LEU A 33 3.69 2.10 15.08
C LEU A 33 3.72 0.76 14.32
N LYS A 34 2.88 -0.20 14.71
CA LYS A 34 2.73 -1.49 14.01
C LYS A 34 2.29 -1.31 12.56
N ALA A 35 1.32 -0.43 12.29
CA ALA A 35 0.88 -0.12 10.94
C ALA A 35 2.00 0.50 10.09
N LEU A 36 2.76 1.45 10.64
CA LEU A 36 3.90 2.07 9.96
C LEU A 36 5.03 1.07 9.66
N ILE A 37 5.30 0.14 10.59
CA ILE A 37 6.30 -0.93 10.38
C ILE A 37 5.89 -1.81 9.19
N LEU A 38 4.61 -2.22 9.11
CA LEU A 38 4.10 -3.00 7.99
C LEU A 38 4.26 -2.27 6.65
N ASP A 39 4.00 -0.96 6.62
CA ASP A 39 4.18 -0.13 5.43
C ASP A 39 5.64 -0.04 4.99
N ILE A 40 6.56 0.16 5.94
CA ILE A 40 7.99 0.24 5.62
C ILE A 40 8.48 -1.10 5.07
N ILE A 41 8.07 -2.23 5.66
CA ILE A 41 8.43 -3.56 5.16
C ILE A 41 7.93 -3.73 3.72
N HIS A 42 6.68 -3.34 3.45
CA HIS A 42 6.12 -3.38 2.10
C HIS A 42 6.91 -2.48 1.13
N HIS A 43 7.23 -1.24 1.52
CA HIS A 43 8.00 -0.33 0.67
C HIS A 43 9.40 -0.86 0.35
N ILE A 44 10.08 -1.50 1.32
CA ILE A 44 11.38 -2.13 1.09
C ILE A 44 11.26 -3.24 0.04
N ASP A 45 10.25 -4.10 0.13
CA ASP A 45 9.98 -5.15 -0.86
C ASP A 45 9.70 -4.56 -2.26
N VAL A 46 8.90 -3.50 -2.35
CA VAL A 46 8.66 -2.80 -3.62
C VAL A 46 9.96 -2.25 -4.22
N VAL A 47 10.82 -1.63 -3.40
CA VAL A 47 12.13 -1.11 -3.87
C VAL A 47 13.03 -2.26 -4.34
N GLU A 48 13.07 -3.39 -3.63
CA GLU A 48 13.81 -4.58 -4.06
C GLU A 48 13.31 -5.12 -5.40
N GLN A 49 11.99 -5.18 -5.59
CA GLN A 49 11.38 -5.58 -6.86
C GLN A 49 11.73 -4.60 -7.99
N LEU A 50 11.79 -3.29 -7.73
CA LEU A 50 12.18 -2.30 -8.74
C LEU A 50 13.64 -2.44 -9.15
N VAL A 51 14.53 -2.69 -8.18
CA VAL A 51 15.96 -2.92 -8.42
C VAL A 51 16.19 -4.21 -9.20
N SER A 52 15.55 -5.31 -8.81
CA SER A 52 15.72 -6.62 -9.48
C SER A 52 15.22 -6.59 -10.93
N ASN A 53 14.13 -5.88 -11.20
CA ASN A 53 13.59 -5.71 -12.55
C ASN A 53 14.30 -4.63 -13.38
N SER A 54 15.38 -4.01 -12.88
CA SER A 54 16.10 -2.92 -13.56
C SER A 54 15.18 -1.83 -14.13
N SER A 55 14.13 -1.51 -13.39
CA SER A 55 13.06 -0.61 -13.85
C SER A 55 13.53 0.84 -13.86
N ASN A 56 13.68 1.42 -15.06
CA ASN A 56 14.14 2.81 -15.24
C ASN A 56 13.02 3.79 -15.60
N SER A 57 11.77 3.31 -15.69
CA SER A 57 10.61 4.11 -16.07
C SER A 57 9.50 4.00 -15.03
N THR A 58 8.81 5.11 -14.79
CA THR A 58 7.57 5.15 -13.98
C THR A 58 6.41 4.41 -14.67
N GLN A 59 6.55 4.01 -15.93
CA GLN A 59 5.56 3.20 -16.64
C GLN A 59 5.80 1.69 -16.49
N CYS A 60 6.82 1.27 -15.73
CA CYS A 60 7.07 -0.15 -15.51
C CYS A 60 5.92 -0.80 -14.72
N TRP A 61 5.61 -2.06 -15.06
CA TRP A 61 4.55 -2.81 -14.39
C TRP A 61 4.76 -2.90 -12.87
N THR A 62 6.00 -3.12 -12.43
CA THR A 62 6.37 -3.24 -11.01
C THR A 62 6.00 -2.02 -10.19
N TRP A 63 6.03 -0.82 -10.79
CA TRP A 63 5.57 0.42 -10.18
C TRP A 63 4.08 0.66 -10.37
N GLN A 64 3.56 0.45 -11.59
CA GLN A 64 2.15 0.70 -11.92
C GLN A 64 1.18 -0.18 -11.14
N LYS A 65 1.58 -1.40 -10.77
CA LYS A 65 0.74 -2.32 -9.98
C LYS A 65 0.51 -1.85 -8.53
N GLN A 66 1.37 -0.97 -8.02
CA GLN A 66 1.26 -0.47 -6.65
C GLN A 66 0.12 0.55 -6.53
N LEU A 67 -0.53 0.56 -5.38
CA LEU A 67 -1.43 1.66 -5.01
C LEU A 67 -0.58 2.86 -4.58
N ARG A 68 -0.73 3.99 -5.28
CA ARG A 68 0.14 5.16 -5.13
C ARG A 68 -0.70 6.40 -4.87
N PHE A 69 -0.23 7.29 -4.00
CA PHE A 69 -0.91 8.54 -3.70
C PHE A 69 -0.13 9.72 -4.27
N TYR A 70 -0.85 10.68 -4.83
CA TYR A 70 -0.30 11.89 -5.41
C TYR A 70 -1.09 13.10 -4.91
N VAL A 71 -0.37 14.20 -4.66
CA VAL A 71 -0.99 15.50 -4.45
C VAL A 71 -1.17 16.14 -5.83
N VAL A 72 -2.41 16.48 -6.18
CA VAL A 72 -2.77 17.08 -7.48
C VAL A 72 -3.64 18.30 -7.20
N GLY A 73 -3.09 19.49 -7.43
CA GLY A 73 -3.71 20.74 -6.97
C GLY A 73 -3.80 20.76 -5.45
N ASP A 74 -5.00 21.04 -4.93
CA ASP A 74 -5.29 21.07 -3.48
C ASP A 74 -5.79 19.71 -2.94
N GLY A 75 -5.90 18.69 -3.80
CA GLY A 75 -6.43 17.37 -3.47
C GLY A 75 -5.39 16.26 -3.44
N VAL A 76 -5.75 15.14 -2.82
CA VAL A 76 -5.01 13.87 -2.91
C VAL A 76 -5.77 12.92 -3.82
N VAL A 77 -5.04 12.25 -4.72
CA VAL A 77 -5.58 11.19 -5.57
C VAL A 77 -4.82 9.89 -5.34
N ALA A 78 -5.55 8.79 -5.24
CA ALA A 78 -5.01 7.44 -5.26
C ALA A 78 -5.00 6.93 -6.71
N ARG A 79 -3.88 6.38 -7.17
CA ARG A 79 -3.71 5.81 -8.50
C ARG A 79 -3.20 4.38 -8.42
N GLN A 80 -3.82 3.50 -9.18
CA GLN A 80 -3.37 2.12 -9.35
C GLN A 80 -3.61 1.68 -10.79
N VAL A 81 -2.55 1.24 -11.46
CA VAL A 81 -2.53 0.99 -12.91
C VAL A 81 -3.10 2.20 -13.67
N ASN A 82 -4.23 2.04 -14.35
CA ASN A 82 -4.91 3.07 -15.13
C ASN A 82 -6.07 3.73 -14.38
N SER A 83 -6.31 3.33 -13.13
CA SER A 83 -7.41 3.82 -12.30
C SER A 83 -6.94 4.97 -11.42
N GLU A 84 -7.76 6.00 -11.29
CA GLU A 84 -7.55 7.16 -10.41
C GLU A 84 -8.81 7.39 -9.58
N PHE A 85 -8.63 7.63 -8.29
CA PHE A 85 -9.69 7.90 -7.33
C PHE A 85 -9.34 9.13 -6.50
N ALA A 86 -10.28 10.06 -6.34
CA ALA A 86 -10.12 11.18 -5.42
C ALA A 86 -10.20 10.66 -3.98
N TYR A 87 -9.32 11.15 -3.11
CA TYR A 87 -9.37 10.82 -1.69
C TYR A 87 -10.55 11.53 -1.01
N THR A 88 -11.34 10.82 -0.21
CA THR A 88 -12.56 11.35 0.44
C THR A 88 -12.33 12.07 1.76
N TYR A 89 -11.15 11.91 2.37
CA TYR A 89 -10.84 12.46 3.69
C TYR A 89 -11.77 11.96 4.81
N GLU A 90 -12.43 10.82 4.62
CA GLU A 90 -13.26 10.21 5.66
C GLU A 90 -12.38 9.64 6.79
N TYR A 91 -12.77 9.91 8.04
CA TYR A 91 -12.09 9.35 9.20
C TYR A 91 -12.53 7.90 9.46
N GLN A 92 -11.63 6.95 9.19
CA GLN A 92 -11.88 5.52 9.32
C GLN A 92 -11.47 4.92 10.69
N GLY A 93 -10.92 5.74 11.60
CA GLY A 93 -10.37 5.27 12.86
C GLY A 93 -8.97 4.65 12.73
N ASN A 94 -8.52 3.96 13.79
CA ASN A 94 -7.22 3.27 13.84
C ASN A 94 -7.40 1.75 13.71
N THR A 95 -8.00 1.31 12.61
CA THR A 95 -8.20 -0.12 12.33
C THR A 95 -6.86 -0.82 12.05
N PRO A 96 -6.69 -2.09 12.48
CA PRO A 96 -5.50 -2.86 12.18
C PRO A 96 -5.26 -2.93 10.66
N LYS A 97 -4.01 -2.70 10.25
CA LYS A 97 -3.64 -2.74 8.83
C LYS A 97 -3.56 -4.19 8.34
N LEU A 98 -4.13 -4.45 7.17
CA LEU A 98 -4.01 -5.76 6.53
C LEU A 98 -2.59 -5.93 5.98
N VAL A 99 -1.99 -7.10 6.23
CA VAL A 99 -0.64 -7.40 5.75
C VAL A 99 -0.61 -7.42 4.22
N HIS A 100 0.37 -6.75 3.64
CA HIS A 100 0.64 -6.80 2.22
C HIS A 100 1.18 -8.19 1.85
N THR A 101 0.41 -8.91 1.05
CA THR A 101 0.80 -10.21 0.48
C THR A 101 0.56 -10.20 -1.02
N PRO A 102 1.24 -11.06 -1.79
CA PRO A 102 0.98 -11.17 -3.23
C PRO A 102 -0.49 -11.48 -3.59
N LEU A 103 -1.24 -12.10 -2.67
CA LEU A 103 -2.66 -12.37 -2.86
C LEU A 103 -3.50 -11.11 -2.62
N THR A 104 -3.23 -10.37 -1.55
CA THR A 104 -3.88 -9.10 -1.23
C THR A 104 -3.66 -8.08 -2.35
N ASP A 105 -2.44 -7.98 -2.88
CA ASP A 105 -2.11 -7.07 -3.99
C ASP A 105 -2.93 -7.36 -5.25
N LYS A 106 -3.08 -8.65 -5.60
CA LYS A 106 -3.93 -9.08 -6.73
C LYS A 106 -5.40 -8.76 -6.49
N CYS A 107 -5.87 -8.89 -5.25
CA CYS A 107 -7.23 -8.53 -4.88
C CYS A 107 -7.43 -7.02 -5.08
N TYR A 108 -6.53 -6.18 -4.57
CA TYR A 108 -6.58 -4.72 -4.72
C TYR A 108 -6.56 -4.28 -6.18
N LEU A 109 -5.68 -4.87 -7.00
CA LEU A 109 -5.62 -4.63 -8.43
C LEU A 109 -6.96 -4.92 -9.12
N THR A 110 -7.56 -6.07 -8.83
CA THR A 110 -8.85 -6.47 -9.42
C THR A 110 -9.97 -5.56 -8.96
N LEU A 111 -10.02 -5.23 -7.67
CA LEU A 111 -11.07 -4.39 -7.09
C LEU A 111 -11.01 -2.96 -7.62
N THR A 112 -9.83 -2.34 -7.63
CA THR A 112 -9.66 -0.98 -8.17
C THR A 112 -9.98 -0.91 -9.66
N GLN A 113 -9.58 -1.92 -10.44
CA GLN A 113 -9.92 -1.97 -11.85
C GLN A 113 -11.42 -2.19 -12.09
N ALA A 114 -12.09 -3.01 -11.28
CA ALA A 114 -13.53 -3.19 -11.36
C ALA A 114 -14.26 -1.86 -11.04
N MET A 115 -13.84 -1.16 -9.98
CA MET A 115 -14.42 0.12 -9.58
C MET A 115 -14.28 1.19 -10.66
N SER A 116 -13.12 1.31 -11.32
CA SER A 116 -12.94 2.28 -12.40
C SER A 116 -13.78 1.96 -13.64
N MET A 117 -14.22 0.71 -13.80
CA MET A 117 -15.15 0.28 -14.84
C MET A 117 -16.63 0.37 -14.42
N GLY A 118 -16.93 0.84 -13.20
CA GLY A 118 -18.30 0.86 -12.66
C GLY A 118 -18.83 -0.53 -12.30
N LEU A 119 -17.94 -1.51 -12.11
CA LEU A 119 -18.27 -2.89 -11.73
C LEU A 119 -18.00 -3.12 -10.23
N GLY A 120 -18.79 -4.00 -9.63
CA GLY A 120 -18.52 -4.54 -8.29
C GLY A 120 -17.50 -5.68 -8.34
N GLY A 121 -16.74 -5.86 -7.27
CA GLY A 121 -15.82 -6.98 -7.10
C GLY A 121 -16.30 -7.95 -6.03
N ASN A 122 -16.47 -9.22 -6.39
CA ASN A 122 -16.83 -10.28 -5.44
C ASN A 122 -15.66 -11.27 -5.25
N PRO A 123 -14.74 -11.03 -4.32
CA PRO A 123 -13.67 -11.98 -4.03
C PRO A 123 -14.26 -13.27 -3.46
N TYR A 124 -13.94 -14.42 -4.06
CA TYR A 124 -14.42 -15.74 -3.66
C TYR A 124 -13.30 -16.60 -3.07
N GLY A 125 -13.63 -17.46 -2.09
CA GLY A 125 -12.69 -18.39 -1.46
C GLY A 125 -13.15 -18.87 -0.06
N PRO A 126 -12.43 -19.83 0.55
CA PRO A 126 -12.79 -20.42 1.86
C PRO A 126 -12.98 -19.37 2.96
N ALA A 127 -13.75 -19.68 4.01
CA ALA A 127 -13.93 -18.77 5.14
C ALA A 127 -12.58 -18.46 5.83
N GLY A 128 -12.41 -17.24 6.34
CA GLY A 128 -11.19 -16.82 7.05
C GLY A 128 -9.99 -16.42 6.18
N THR A 129 -10.14 -16.35 4.85
CA THR A 129 -9.04 -16.00 3.92
C THR A 129 -8.86 -14.49 3.65
N GLY A 130 -9.37 -13.61 4.53
CA GLY A 130 -9.13 -12.17 4.42
C GLY A 130 -9.93 -11.44 3.33
N LYS A 131 -11.00 -12.06 2.78
CA LYS A 131 -11.80 -11.50 1.67
C LYS A 131 -12.52 -10.21 2.08
N THR A 132 -13.23 -10.25 3.21
CA THR A 132 -14.00 -9.10 3.72
C THR A 132 -13.06 -7.97 4.12
N GLU A 133 -11.93 -8.30 4.72
CA GLU A 133 -10.89 -7.37 5.12
C GLU A 133 -10.26 -6.67 3.90
N SER A 134 -10.01 -7.42 2.82
CA SER A 134 -9.49 -6.85 1.57
C SER A 134 -10.46 -5.85 0.94
N VAL A 135 -11.77 -6.17 0.93
CA VAL A 135 -12.81 -5.25 0.43
C VAL A 135 -12.89 -3.99 1.28
N LYS A 136 -12.81 -4.11 2.62
CA LYS A 136 -12.84 -2.97 3.55
C LYS A 136 -11.67 -2.00 3.33
N VAL A 137 -10.47 -2.51 3.03
CA VAL A 137 -9.33 -1.63 2.73
C VAL A 137 -9.60 -0.86 1.46
N ILE A 138 -10.09 -1.50 0.39
CA ILE A 138 -10.37 -0.78 -0.85
C ILE A 138 -11.51 0.22 -0.68
N SER A 139 -12.55 -0.10 0.09
CA SER A 139 -13.66 0.83 0.32
C SER A 139 -13.28 2.07 1.16
N SER A 140 -12.15 2.03 1.87
CA SER A 140 -11.66 3.16 2.69
C SER A 140 -10.65 4.06 1.97
N LEU A 141 -10.30 3.75 0.72
CA LEU A 141 -9.37 4.53 -0.10
C LEU A 141 -10.03 5.67 -0.88
N PRO A 142 -11.24 5.52 -1.44
CA PRO A 142 -11.94 6.55 -2.19
C PRO A 142 -13.16 7.11 -1.45
#